data_AF-X1C6Q1-F1
#
_entry.id   AF-X1C6Q1-F1
#
_cell.length_a   1.000
_cell.length_b   1.000
_cell.length_c   1.000
_cell.angle_alpha   90.00
_cell.angle_beta   90.00
_cell.angle_gamma   90.00
#
_symmetry.space_group_name_H-M   'P 1'
#
loop_
_entity.id
_entity.type
_entity.pdbx_description
1 polymer ?
#
loop_
_entity_poly.entity_id
_entity_poly.type
_entity_poly.pdbx_seq_one_letter_code
_entity_poly.pdbx_strand_id
1 'polypeptide(L)'
;MLGLGESEEDILRTSKDLREVSCDLLTMGQYLQAVKNNAPVVKYYSPDKFVLFREKALDAGFKGVVSGPLVRSSYLAHKLYNTINNLEV
;
A
#
# COMPACT_ATOMS: atom_id res chain seq x y z
N MET A 1 1.56 -5.94 0.98
CA MET A 1 0.91 -6.32 2.25
C MET A 1 1.92 -6.10 3.36
N LEU A 2 1.53 -5.52 4.48
CA LEU A 2 2.41 -5.13 5.58
C LEU A 2 2.14 -5.97 6.83
N GLY A 3 3.16 -6.22 7.64
CA GLY A 3 3.10 -7.02 8.86
C GLY A 3 3.70 -8.42 8.74
N LEU A 4 4.52 -8.67 7.71
CA LEU A 4 5.21 -9.94 7.47
C LEU A 4 6.66 -9.96 8.00
N GLY A 5 7.11 -8.85 8.60
CA GLY A 5 8.44 -8.71 9.19
C GLY A 5 9.30 -7.63 8.53
N GLU A 6 8.74 -6.91 7.56
CA GLU A 6 9.39 -5.79 6.91
C GLU A 6 9.58 -4.60 7.87
N SER A 7 10.70 -3.89 7.71
CA SER A 7 10.93 -2.60 8.37
C SER A 7 10.28 -1.45 7.59
N GLU A 8 10.14 -0.28 8.22
CA GLU A 8 9.65 0.92 7.50
C GLU A 8 10.60 1.34 6.38
N GLU A 9 11.91 1.10 6.53
CA GLU A 9 12.89 1.35 5.48
C GLU A 9 12.68 0.43 4.28
N ASP A 10 12.40 -0.86 4.50
CA ASP A 10 12.09 -1.80 3.42
C ASP A 10 10.85 -1.35 2.64
N ILE A 11 9.81 -0.88 3.33
CA ILE A 11 8.58 -0.37 2.70
C ILE A 11 8.90 0.82 1.78
N LEU A 12 9.73 1.76 2.24
CA LEU A 12 10.10 2.94 1.46
C LEU A 12 11.04 2.60 0.31
N ARG A 13 12.00 1.70 0.51
CA ARG A 13 12.86 1.19 -0.57
C ARG A 13 12.03 0.52 -1.64
N THR A 14 11.15 -0.41 -1.27
CA THR A 14 10.25 -1.07 -2.24
C THR A 14 9.33 -0.09 -2.94
N SER A 15 8.85 0.95 -2.25
CA SER A 15 8.06 2.02 -2.88
C SER A 15 8.87 2.74 -3.96
N LYS A 16 10.15 3.02 -3.70
CA LYS A 16 11.07 3.59 -4.69
C LYS A 16 11.33 2.64 -5.86
N ASP A 17 11.62 1.38 -5.60
CA ASP A 17 11.88 0.36 -6.64
C ASP A 17 10.69 0.24 -7.60
N LEU A 18 9.46 0.28 -7.06
CA LEU A 18 8.23 0.29 -7.87
C LEU A 18 8.09 1.54 -8.73
N ARG A 19 8.53 2.71 -8.24
CA ARG A 19 8.54 3.95 -9.02
C ARG A 19 9.59 3.95 -10.13
N GLU A 20 10.74 3.30 -9.92
CA GLU A 20 11.78 3.14 -10.95
C GLU A 20 11.27 2.38 -12.19
N VAL A 21 10.29 1.48 -12.00
CA VAL A 21 9.61 0.77 -13.10
C VAL A 21 8.28 1.42 -13.50
N SER A 22 8.05 2.68 -13.15
CA SER A 22 6.85 3.47 -13.50
C SER A 22 5.53 2.87 -13.02
N CYS A 23 5.51 2.19 -11.86
CA CYS A 23 4.26 1.71 -11.26
C CYS A 23 3.43 2.89 -10.72
N ASP A 24 2.29 3.21 -11.35
CA ASP A 24 1.53 4.43 -11.05
C ASP A 24 0.61 4.34 -9.83
N LEU A 25 0.03 3.16 -9.56
CA LEU A 25 -0.99 2.95 -8.54
C LEU A 25 -0.49 1.97 -7.49
N LEU A 26 -0.59 2.34 -6.21
CA LEU A 26 -0.15 1.50 -5.09
C LEU A 26 -1.28 1.24 -4.10
N THR A 27 -1.35 0.00 -3.62
CA THR A 27 -2.20 -0.37 -2.48
C THR A 27 -1.36 -0.94 -1.34
N MET A 28 -1.64 -0.50 -0.11
CA MET A 28 -0.98 -0.98 1.09
C MET A 28 -2.03 -1.40 2.12
N GLY A 29 -2.03 -2.69 2.46
CA GLY A 29 -2.94 -3.26 3.44
C GLY A 29 -2.25 -4.19 4.42
N GLN A 30 -2.87 -4.38 5.59
CA GLN A 30 -2.38 -5.29 6.63
C GLN A 30 -2.49 -6.73 6.15
N TYR A 31 -1.40 -7.47 6.33
CA TYR A 31 -1.40 -8.91 6.23
C TYR A 31 -2.22 -9.49 7.37
N LEU A 32 -3.25 -10.26 7.02
CA LEU A 32 -4.06 -11.03 7.94
C LEU A 32 -3.83 -12.50 7.62
N GLN A 33 -3.34 -13.25 8.61
CA GLN A 33 -3.10 -14.67 8.48
C GLN A 33 -4.44 -15.40 8.27
N ALA A 34 -4.60 -16.09 7.13
CA ALA A 34 -5.85 -16.75 6.78
C ALA A 34 -6.10 -18.02 7.61
N VAL A 35 -5.08 -18.87 7.75
CA VAL A 35 -5.10 -20.05 8.62
C VAL A 35 -3.77 -20.19 9.37
N LYS A 36 -3.77 -20.97 10.46
CA LYS A 36 -2.62 -21.12 11.38
C LYS A 36 -1.29 -21.53 10.71
N ASN A 37 -1.34 -22.22 9.57
CA ASN A 37 -0.15 -22.69 8.86
C ASN A 37 0.42 -21.69 7.84
N ASN A 38 -0.23 -20.55 7.59
CA ASN A 38 0.39 -19.47 6.81
C ASN A 38 1.45 -18.75 7.65
N ALA A 39 2.27 -17.90 7.01
CA ALA A 39 3.22 -17.05 7.70
C ALA A 39 2.56 -16.33 8.88
N PRO A 40 3.21 -16.26 10.06
CA PRO A 40 2.65 -15.54 11.20
C PRO A 40 2.64 -14.04 10.92
N VAL A 41 1.68 -13.32 11.51
CA VAL A 41 1.72 -11.85 11.52
C VAL A 41 2.83 -11.42 12.49
N VAL A 42 3.80 -10.66 11.99
CA VAL A 42 4.91 -10.12 12.80
C VAL A 42 4.54 -8.79 13.43
N LYS A 43 3.75 -7.97 12.73
CA LYS A 43 3.37 -6.63 13.20
C LYS A 43 1.98 -6.23 12.70
N TYR A 44 1.20 -5.62 13.58
CA TYR A 44 0.00 -4.88 13.22
C TYR A 44 0.32 -3.39 13.20
N TYR A 45 0.21 -2.76 12.03
CA TYR A 45 0.42 -1.32 11.90
C TYR A 45 -0.84 -0.55 12.31
N SER A 46 -0.65 0.57 13.01
CA SER A 46 -1.75 1.48 13.35
C SER A 46 -2.30 2.17 12.10
N PRO A 47 -3.56 2.64 12.12
CA PRO A 47 -4.11 3.46 11.04
C PRO A 47 -3.22 4.66 10.69
N ASP A 48 -2.64 5.35 11.69
CA ASP A 48 -1.75 6.49 11.48
C ASP A 48 -0.48 6.12 10.70
N LYS A 49 0.05 4.91 10.89
CA LYS A 49 1.18 4.42 10.09
C LYS A 49 0.78 4.23 8.64
N PHE A 50 -0.42 3.72 8.36
CA PHE A 50 -0.91 3.64 6.97
C PHE A 50 -1.10 5.02 6.33
N VAL A 51 -1.52 6.03 7.10
CA VAL A 51 -1.58 7.43 6.64
C VAL A 51 -0.18 7.93 6.27
N LEU A 52 0.79 7.76 7.17
CA LEU A 52 2.19 8.15 6.92
C LEU A 52 2.77 7.45 5.68
N PHE A 53 2.54 6.15 5.50
CA PHE A 53 3.05 5.43 4.33
C PHE A 53 2.39 5.91 3.04
N ARG A 54 1.11 6.27 3.09
CA ARG A 54 0.40 6.86 1.95
C ARG A 54 1.05 8.16 1.51
N GLU A 55 1.30 9.06 2.46
CA GLU A 55 1.91 10.37 2.20
C GLU A 55 3.30 10.19 1.59
N LYS A 56 4.15 9.36 2.20
CA LYS A 56 5.50 9.08 1.67
C LYS A 56 5.48 8.47 0.27
N ALA A 57 4.51 7.59 -0.03
CA ALA A 57 4.37 7.03 -1.37
C ALA A 57 3.91 8.09 -2.39
N LEU A 58 2.97 8.97 -2.01
CA LEU A 58 2.58 10.09 -2.88
C LEU A 58 3.76 11.03 -3.14
N ASP A 59 4.55 11.36 -2.11
CA ASP A 59 5.76 12.17 -2.23
C ASP A 59 6.82 11.51 -3.12
N ALA A 60 6.88 10.17 -3.14
CA ALA A 60 7.74 9.39 -4.04
C ALA A 60 7.24 9.38 -5.50
N GLY A 61 6.08 9.96 -5.79
CA GLY A 61 5.57 10.17 -7.15
C GLY A 61 4.58 9.12 -7.64
N PHE A 62 3.99 8.30 -6.77
CA PHE A 62 2.82 7.50 -7.14
C PHE A 62 1.65 8.42 -7.48
N LYS A 63 0.94 8.14 -8.58
CA LYS A 63 -0.20 8.97 -9.01
C LYS A 63 -1.47 8.70 -8.21
N GLY A 64 -1.57 7.52 -7.61
CA GLY A 64 -2.68 7.15 -6.73
C GLY A 64 -2.26 6.12 -5.69
N VAL A 65 -2.64 6.36 -4.43
CA VAL A 65 -2.32 5.45 -3.32
C VAL A 65 -3.53 5.24 -2.42
N VAL A 66 -3.86 3.97 -2.17
CA VAL A 66 -4.85 3.56 -1.16
C VAL A 66 -4.12 2.76 -0.08
N SER A 67 -4.20 3.21 1.17
CA SER A 67 -3.43 2.66 2.28
C SER A 67 -4.31 2.57 3.52
N GLY A 68 -4.36 1.40 4.15
CA GLY A 68 -5.15 1.20 5.37
C GLY A 68 -5.24 -0.27 5.77
N PRO A 69 -5.60 -0.60 7.03
CA PRO A 69 -5.53 -1.97 7.53
C PRO A 69 -6.31 -2.99 6.68
N LEU A 70 -7.50 -2.63 6.22
CA LEU A 70 -8.38 -3.53 5.46
C LEU A 70 -8.23 -3.40 3.94
N VAL A 71 -7.31 -2.57 3.45
CA VAL A 71 -7.10 -2.37 2.01
C VAL A 71 -6.65 -3.67 1.37
N ARG A 72 -7.17 -3.93 0.17
CA ARG A 72 -6.80 -5.02 -0.73
C ARG A 72 -6.57 -4.44 -2.12
N SER A 73 -5.95 -5.22 -3.00
CA SER A 73 -5.60 -4.77 -4.35
C SER A 73 -6.79 -4.25 -5.16
N SER A 74 -7.98 -4.84 -5.01
CA SER A 74 -9.20 -4.42 -5.71
C SER A 74 -10.01 -3.35 -4.98
N TYR A 75 -9.66 -3.02 -3.73
CA TYR A 75 -10.44 -2.06 -2.94
C TYR A 75 -10.36 -0.67 -3.56
N LEU A 76 -11.53 -0.10 -3.92
CA LEU A 76 -11.65 1.18 -4.62
C LEU A 76 -10.88 1.27 -5.94
N ALA A 77 -10.62 0.14 -6.61
CA ALA A 77 -9.84 0.11 -7.84
C ALA A 77 -10.39 1.05 -8.93
N HIS A 78 -11.72 1.16 -9.07
CA HIS A 78 -12.34 2.12 -10.02
C HIS A 78 -12.00 3.57 -9.67
N LYS A 79 -12.13 3.98 -8.40
CA LYS A 79 -11.81 5.35 -7.97
C LYS A 79 -10.33 5.63 -8.15
N LEU A 80 -9.49 4.66 -7.78
CA LEU A 80 -8.04 4.74 -7.90
C LEU A 80 -7.62 4.87 -9.36
N TYR A 81 -8.22 4.10 -10.27
CA TYR A 81 -7.99 4.22 -11.70
C TYR A 81 -8.44 5.58 -12.26
N ASN A 82 -9.58 6.09 -11.81
CA ASN A 82 -10.07 7.40 -12.27
C ASN A 82 -9.13 8.55 -11.86
N THR A 83 -8.38 8.42 -10.74
CA THR A 83 -7.40 9.45 -10.32
C THR A 83 -6.31 9.72 -11.35
N ILE A 84 -6.00 8.77 -12.24
CA ILE A 84 -4.95 8.93 -13.26
C ILE A 84 -5.49 9.18 -14.67
N ASN A 85 -6.80 9.00 -14.89
CA ASN A 85 -7.40 9.09 -16.22
C ASN A 85 -8.25 10.35 -16.44
N ASN A 86 -8.32 11.28 -15.47
CA ASN A 86 -9.19 12.47 -15.53
C ASN A 86 -10.65 12.12 -15.89
N LEU A 87 -11.09 10.91 -15.53
CA LEU A 87 -12.47 10.48 -15.69
C LEU A 87 -13.23 10.98 -14.47
N GLU A 88 -14.21 11.87 -14.70
CA GLU A 88 -15.08 12.36 -13.63
C GLU A 88 -15.75 11.17 -12.90
N VAL A 89 -15.89 11.30 -11.59
CA VAL A 89 -16.44 10.28 -10.67
C VAL A 89 -17.95 10.19 -10.81
#